data_AF-A0A7Y1TA27-F1
#
_entry.id   AF-A0A7Y1TA27-F1
#
_cell.length_a   1.000
_cell.length_b   1.000
_cell.length_c   1.000
_cell.angle_alpha   90.00
_cell.angle_beta   90.00
_cell.angle_gamma   90.00
#
_symmetry.space_group_name_H-M   'P 1'
#
loop_
_entity.id
_entity.type
_entity.pdbx_description
1 polymer ?
#
loop_
_entity_poly.entity_id
_entity_poly.type
_entity_poly.pdbx_seq_one_letter_code
_entity_poly.pdbx_strand_id
1 'polypeptide(L)'
;PEYCAIISDKPTTAAKPHLVDIQEGNFDFGVLQRAVASRKLCGIDEVYASSEILDAVEKQSVPEPGQVIIDLRDEECYEREPLSLVGNSTLNIPFYKLNRAFAELDANQQYLLYCDRGVMSRLHAAHLCAEGYANVKVYQPAQ
;
A
#
# COMPACT_ATOMS: atom_id res chain seq x y z
N PRO A 1 3.76 -2.06 -7.72
CA PRO A 1 3.68 -2.21 -9.19
C PRO A 1 2.65 -1.23 -9.77
N GLU A 2 3.11 -0.11 -10.30
CA GLU A 2 2.23 0.82 -11.02
C GLU A 2 1.95 0.26 -12.42
N TYR A 3 0.69 -0.07 -12.67
CA TYR A 3 0.19 -0.27 -14.03
C TYR A 3 -0.20 1.11 -14.57
N CYS A 4 0.75 1.83 -15.16
CA CYS A 4 0.40 2.93 -16.05
C CYS A 4 -0.06 2.30 -17.37
N ALA A 5 -1.31 2.56 -17.76
CA ALA A 5 -2.04 1.87 -18.82
C ALA A 5 -1.27 1.68 -20.14
N ILE A 6 -0.79 0.45 -20.41
CA ILE A 6 -0.25 0.01 -21.70
C ILE A 6 -1.35 -0.73 -22.50
N ILE A 7 -2.56 -0.17 -22.57
CA ILE A 7 -3.59 -0.68 -23.49
C ILE A 7 -4.06 0.47 -24.35
N SER A 8 -3.23 0.85 -25.31
CA SER A 8 -3.63 1.75 -26.39
C SER A 8 -4.28 0.90 -27.48
N ASP A 9 -5.61 0.79 -27.49
CA ASP A 9 -6.33 0.14 -28.59
C ASP A 9 -6.34 1.11 -29.79
N LYS A 10 -5.55 0.77 -30.83
CA LYS A 10 -5.36 1.53 -32.09
C LYS A 10 -4.76 2.94 -31.92
N PRO A 11 -3.48 3.06 -31.52
CA PRO A 11 -2.80 4.35 -31.46
C PRO A 11 -2.70 4.96 -32.86
N THR A 12 -3.29 6.15 -33.04
CA THR A 12 -3.13 6.92 -34.28
C THR A 12 -1.85 7.76 -34.16
N THR A 13 -0.73 7.23 -34.67
CA THR A 13 0.60 7.85 -34.57
C THR A 13 0.84 9.00 -35.54
N ALA A 14 -0.07 9.22 -36.50
CA ALA A 14 -0.03 10.32 -37.47
C ALA A 14 -1.45 10.82 -37.80
N ALA A 15 -2.07 11.53 -36.85
CA ALA A 15 -3.39 12.13 -37.07
C ALA A 15 -3.31 13.25 -38.11
N LYS A 16 -4.29 13.30 -39.02
CA LYS A 16 -4.38 14.39 -40.00
C LYS A 16 -4.74 15.70 -39.27
N PRO A 17 -4.05 16.83 -39.51
CA PRO A 17 -4.26 18.07 -38.76
C PRO A 17 -5.72 18.53 -38.68
N HIS A 18 -6.44 18.50 -39.81
CA HIS A 18 -7.86 18.90 -39.85
C HIS A 18 -8.79 18.03 -38.98
N LEU A 19 -8.44 16.76 -38.75
CA LEU A 19 -9.22 15.90 -37.85
C LEU A 19 -8.92 16.24 -36.39
N VAL A 20 -7.69 16.65 -36.08
CA VAL A 20 -7.32 17.11 -34.74
C VAL A 20 -8.11 18.37 -34.38
N ASP A 21 -8.15 19.37 -35.27
CA ASP A 21 -8.88 20.62 -35.02
C ASP A 21 -10.37 20.41 -34.73
N ILE A 22 -11.02 19.49 -35.47
CA ILE A 22 -12.42 19.14 -35.26
C ILE A 22 -12.63 18.46 -33.90
N GLN A 23 -11.72 17.56 -33.51
CA GLN A 23 -11.84 16.85 -32.24
C GLN A 23 -11.49 17.75 -31.04
N GLU A 24 -10.50 18.64 -31.17
CA GLU A 24 -10.16 19.65 -30.17
C GLU A 24 -11.31 20.63 -29.96
N GLY A 25 -12.04 21.00 -31.01
CA GLY A 25 -13.25 21.83 -30.89
C GLY A 25 -14.37 21.20 -30.05
N ASN A 26 -14.41 19.87 -29.93
CA ASN A 26 -15.38 19.15 -29.10
C ASN A 26 -14.93 19.02 -27.63
N PHE A 27 -13.69 19.40 -27.31
CA PHE A 27 -13.11 19.24 -25.99
C PHE A 27 -13.18 20.55 -25.18
N ASP A 28 -13.69 20.48 -23.94
CA ASP A 28 -13.70 21.62 -23.03
C ASP A 28 -12.31 21.82 -22.39
N PHE A 29 -11.51 22.69 -22.99
CA PHE A 29 -10.19 23.09 -22.46
C PHE A 29 -10.28 23.75 -21.07
N GLY A 30 -11.45 24.23 -20.64
CA GLY A 30 -11.68 24.74 -19.29
C GLY A 30 -11.61 23.62 -18.24
N VAL A 31 -12.05 22.40 -18.56
CA VAL A 31 -11.87 21.23 -17.67
C VAL A 31 -10.39 20.93 -17.50
N LEU A 32 -9.62 20.94 -18.60
CA LEU A 32 -8.18 20.69 -18.57
C LEU A 32 -7.46 21.74 -17.72
N GLN A 33 -7.75 23.03 -17.92
CA GLN A 33 -7.14 24.08 -17.12
C GLN A 33 -7.50 23.98 -15.64
N ARG A 34 -8.77 23.68 -15.31
CA ARG A 34 -9.17 23.43 -13.92
C ARG A 34 -8.42 22.25 -13.31
N ALA A 35 -8.29 21.14 -14.03
CA ALA A 35 -7.57 19.96 -13.56
C ALA A 35 -6.08 20.25 -13.29
N VAL A 36 -5.42 20.96 -14.21
CA VAL A 36 -4.03 21.38 -14.06
C VAL A 36 -3.86 22.36 -12.91
N ALA A 37 -4.78 23.31 -12.75
CA ALA A 37 -4.77 24.26 -11.63
C ALA A 37 -5.03 23.58 -10.29
N SER A 38 -5.88 22.55 -10.26
CA SER A 38 -6.18 21.76 -9.05
C SER A 38 -5.15 20.68 -8.74
N ARG A 39 -4.04 20.60 -9.47
CA ARG A 39 -3.02 19.58 -9.23
C ARG A 39 -2.45 19.73 -7.82
N LYS A 40 -2.31 18.62 -7.13
CA LYS A 40 -1.63 18.57 -5.83
C LYS A 40 -0.23 18.01 -6.04
N LEU A 41 0.77 18.77 -5.63
CA LEU A 41 2.14 18.28 -5.47
C LEU A 41 2.22 17.73 -4.06
N CYS A 42 2.24 16.41 -3.96
CA CYS A 42 2.44 15.69 -2.71
C CYS A 42 3.74 14.89 -2.83
N GLY A 43 4.57 14.98 -1.80
CA GLY A 43 5.73 14.09 -1.69
C GLY A 43 5.27 12.64 -1.61
N ILE A 44 6.09 11.69 -2.07
CA ILE A 44 5.70 10.27 -2.05
C ILE A 44 5.36 9.80 -0.63
N ASP A 45 6.05 10.33 0.39
CA ASP A 45 5.75 10.08 1.80
C ASP A 45 4.34 10.56 2.23
N GLU A 46 3.83 11.66 1.65
CA GLU A 46 2.53 12.24 2.00
C GLU A 46 1.35 11.48 1.37
N VAL A 47 1.56 10.89 0.19
CA VAL A 47 0.56 10.05 -0.48
C VAL A 47 0.15 8.91 0.42
N TYR A 48 1.12 8.28 1.08
CA TYR A 48 0.85 7.20 2.02
C TYR A 48 0.19 7.64 3.33
N ALA A 49 0.32 8.92 3.72
CA ALA A 49 -0.33 9.46 4.91
C ALA A 49 -1.81 9.83 4.66
N SER A 50 -2.17 10.15 3.42
CA SER A 50 -3.48 10.70 3.03
C SER A 50 -4.62 9.69 2.86
N SER A 51 -4.35 8.38 3.02
CA SER A 51 -5.39 7.37 2.89
C SER A 51 -6.26 7.28 4.14
N GLU A 52 -7.47 7.83 4.09
CA GLU A 52 -8.53 7.65 5.12
C GLU A 52 -8.86 6.17 5.41
N ILE A 53 -8.39 5.25 4.56
CA ILE A 53 -8.47 3.79 4.73
C ILE A 53 -7.69 3.30 5.97
N LEU A 54 -6.75 4.10 6.49
CA LEU A 54 -5.79 3.68 7.50
C LEU A 54 -6.32 3.64 8.96
N ASP A 55 -7.59 3.98 9.20
CA ASP A 55 -8.24 3.91 10.53
C ASP A 55 -9.09 2.65 10.75
N ALA A 56 -9.25 1.80 9.74
CA ALA A 56 -10.02 0.55 9.86
C ALA A 56 -9.27 -0.57 10.61
N VAL A 57 -8.00 -0.37 10.96
CA VAL A 57 -7.14 -1.43 11.47
C VAL A 57 -6.82 -1.25 12.95
N GLU A 58 -7.01 -2.31 13.72
CA GLU A 58 -6.67 -2.36 15.14
C GLU A 58 -5.15 -2.28 15.35
N LYS A 59 -4.73 -1.33 16.20
CA LYS A 59 -3.33 -1.10 16.55
C LYS A 59 -3.06 -1.69 17.93
N GLN A 60 -1.98 -2.45 18.05
CA GLN A 60 -1.58 -3.09 19.30
C GLN A 60 -0.12 -2.75 19.60
N SER A 61 0.13 -2.22 20.79
CA SER A 61 1.49 -1.82 21.22
C SER A 61 2.24 -2.86 22.02
N VAL A 62 1.53 -3.85 22.57
CA VAL A 62 2.12 -4.94 23.35
C VAL A 62 1.64 -6.26 22.75
N PRO A 63 2.53 -7.10 22.21
CA PRO A 63 2.12 -8.39 21.66
C PRO A 63 1.73 -9.34 22.79
N GLU A 64 0.64 -10.09 22.60
CA GLU A 64 0.19 -11.13 23.54
C GLU A 64 0.89 -12.47 23.24
N PRO A 65 1.04 -13.36 24.24
CA PRO A 65 1.64 -14.68 24.03
C PRO A 65 0.90 -15.48 22.96
N GLY A 66 1.62 -16.03 21.99
CA GLY A 66 1.05 -16.85 20.90
C GLY A 66 0.65 -16.07 19.63
N GLN A 67 0.77 -14.74 19.63
CA GLN A 67 0.63 -13.93 18.42
C GLN A 67 1.92 -13.96 17.59
N VAL A 68 1.79 -14.02 16.27
CA VAL A 68 2.93 -14.08 15.34
C VAL A 68 3.17 -12.70 14.75
N ILE A 69 4.42 -12.25 14.75
CA ILE A 69 4.79 -10.92 14.30
C ILE A 69 5.44 -11.03 12.94
N ILE A 70 4.88 -10.33 11.96
CA ILE A 70 5.37 -10.30 10.59
C ILE A 70 6.08 -8.97 10.35
N ASP A 71 7.39 -9.03 10.18
CA ASP A 71 8.21 -7.90 9.80
C ASP A 71 8.13 -7.71 8.28
N LEU A 72 7.59 -6.57 7.84
CA LEU A 72 7.41 -6.21 6.43
C LEU A 72 8.64 -5.61 5.77
N ARG A 73 9.71 -5.39 6.54
CA ARG A 73 10.97 -4.83 6.06
C ARG A 73 11.70 -5.82 5.18
N ASP A 74 12.51 -5.30 4.26
CA ASP A 74 13.38 -6.13 3.44
C ASP A 74 14.38 -6.91 4.29
N GLU A 75 14.81 -8.07 3.78
CA GLU A 75 15.74 -8.99 4.46
C GLU A 75 17.01 -8.25 4.92
N GLU A 76 17.51 -7.32 4.11
CA GLU A 76 18.70 -6.51 4.40
C GLU A 76 18.48 -5.54 5.60
N CYS A 77 17.27 -4.98 5.75
CA CYS A 77 16.92 -4.17 6.92
C CYS A 77 16.71 -5.04 8.17
N TYR A 78 16.11 -6.21 7.99
CA TYR A 78 15.89 -7.17 9.07
C TYR A 78 17.20 -7.71 9.65
N GLU A 79 18.20 -7.99 8.80
CA GLU A 79 19.52 -8.45 9.24
C GLU A 79 20.29 -7.37 10.02
N ARG A 80 20.08 -6.09 9.71
CA ARG A 80 20.75 -4.98 10.41
C ARG A 80 20.19 -4.75 11.81
N GLU A 81 18.87 -4.83 11.97
CA GLU A 81 18.18 -4.59 13.24
C GLU A 81 17.08 -5.64 13.45
N PRO A 82 17.45 -6.86 13.91
CA PRO A 82 16.49 -7.92 14.13
C PRO A 82 15.57 -7.59 15.31
N LEU A 83 14.26 -7.65 15.06
CA LEU A 83 13.26 -7.42 16.09
C LEU A 83 13.22 -8.62 17.05
N SER A 84 14.01 -8.55 18.11
CA SER A 84 14.04 -9.60 19.14
C SER A 84 12.93 -9.37 20.15
N LEU A 85 11.79 -10.05 19.95
CA LEU A 85 10.68 -10.04 20.90
C LEU A 85 10.69 -11.32 21.72
N VAL A 86 10.71 -11.16 23.04
CA VAL A 86 10.80 -12.27 23.99
C VAL A 86 9.41 -12.88 24.15
N GLY A 87 9.20 -14.11 23.65
CA GLY A 87 7.98 -14.89 23.86
C GLY A 87 7.06 -15.04 22.64
N ASN A 88 7.39 -14.41 21.50
CA ASN A 88 6.58 -14.45 20.29
C ASN A 88 7.41 -14.91 19.08
N SER A 89 6.76 -15.57 18.12
CA SER A 89 7.40 -15.96 16.86
C SER A 89 7.44 -14.77 15.91
N THR A 90 8.63 -14.41 15.45
CA THR A 90 8.85 -13.36 14.44
C THR A 90 9.13 -13.99 13.08
N LEU A 91 8.42 -13.55 12.05
CA LEU A 91 8.61 -13.93 10.65
C LEU A 91 9.02 -12.69 9.86
N ASN A 92 10.06 -12.78 9.03
CA ASN A 92 10.38 -11.73 8.07
C ASN A 92 9.70 -12.06 6.74
N ILE A 93 8.73 -11.24 6.33
CA ILE A 93 8.03 -11.37 5.06
C ILE A 93 7.96 -9.97 4.44
N PRO A 94 8.83 -9.66 3.49
CA PRO A 94 8.81 -8.37 2.81
C PRO A 94 7.44 -8.05 2.23
N PHE A 95 7.05 -6.78 2.25
CA PHE A 95 5.72 -6.31 1.86
C PHE A 95 5.26 -6.81 0.47
N TYR A 96 6.18 -7.00 -0.47
CA TYR A 96 5.89 -7.48 -1.82
C TYR A 96 5.57 -8.99 -1.91
N LYS A 97 5.98 -9.79 -0.92
CA LYS A 97 5.63 -11.21 -0.77
C LYS A 97 4.42 -11.42 0.15
N LEU A 98 4.02 -10.41 0.93
CA LEU A 98 3.02 -10.52 1.97
C LEU A 98 1.70 -11.13 1.49
N ASN A 99 1.07 -10.58 0.44
CA ASN A 99 -0.24 -11.07 -0.01
C ASN A 99 -0.22 -12.57 -0.39
N ARG A 100 0.86 -13.04 -1.01
CA ARG A 100 1.00 -14.46 -1.37
C ARG A 100 1.25 -15.33 -0.15
N ALA A 101 2.17 -14.91 0.72
CA ALA A 101 2.49 -15.65 1.93
C ALA A 101 1.29 -15.71 2.88
N PHE A 102 0.51 -14.62 2.97
CA PHE A 102 -0.66 -14.53 3.85
C PHE A 102 -1.79 -15.49 3.44
N ALA A 103 -1.92 -15.79 2.15
CA ALA A 103 -2.86 -16.79 1.66
C ALA A 103 -2.48 -18.23 2.08
N GLU A 104 -1.21 -18.49 2.40
CA GLU A 104 -0.71 -19.80 2.86
C GLU A 104 -0.67 -19.89 4.41
N LEU A 105 -0.89 -18.78 5.11
CA LEU A 105 -0.87 -18.69 6.57
C LEU A 105 -2.19 -19.19 7.19
N ASP A 106 -2.12 -19.58 8.47
CA ASP A 106 -3.26 -20.13 9.21
C ASP A 106 -4.22 -19.00 9.64
N ALA A 107 -5.45 -19.03 9.11
CA ALA A 107 -6.49 -18.06 9.43
C ALA A 107 -6.93 -18.06 10.92
N ASN A 108 -6.64 -19.12 11.68
CA ASN A 108 -6.92 -19.17 13.12
C ASN A 108 -5.87 -18.45 13.97
N GLN A 109 -4.69 -18.17 13.43
CA GLN A 109 -3.64 -17.46 14.16
C GLN A 109 -3.78 -15.94 13.99
N GLN A 110 -3.45 -15.20 15.04
CA GLN A 110 -3.42 -13.73 15.01
C GLN A 110 -2.05 -13.24 14.54
N TYR A 111 -2.04 -12.40 13.51
CA TYR A 111 -0.84 -11.82 12.91
C TYR A 111 -0.72 -10.33 13.20
N LEU A 112 0.48 -9.92 13.57
CA LEU A 112 0.85 -8.55 13.90
C LEU A 112 1.84 -8.03 12.85
N LEU A 113 1.42 -7.09 12.01
CA LEU A 113 2.30 -6.49 11.00
C LEU A 113 3.14 -5.37 11.59
N TYR A 114 4.46 -5.42 11.39
CA TYR A 114 5.41 -4.40 11.82
C TYR A 114 6.15 -3.76 10.65
N CYS A 115 6.39 -2.44 10.75
CA CYS A 115 7.33 -1.72 9.89
C CYS A 115 7.91 -0.50 10.64
N ASP A 116 9.12 -0.05 10.27
CA ASP A 116 9.84 1.00 11.01
C ASP A 116 9.04 2.30 11.17
N ARG A 117 8.35 2.74 10.10
CA ARG A 117 7.59 4.00 10.09
C ARG A 117 6.09 3.84 10.38
N GLY A 118 5.60 2.62 10.61
CA GLY A 118 4.17 2.34 10.80
C GLY A 118 3.25 2.56 9.59
N VAL A 119 3.76 3.11 8.48
CA VAL A 119 2.96 3.45 7.28
C VAL A 119 2.64 2.19 6.45
N MET A 120 3.65 1.36 6.18
CA MET A 120 3.49 0.14 5.36
C MET A 120 2.66 -0.92 6.07
N SER A 121 2.84 -1.08 7.38
CA SER A 121 2.06 -2.04 8.18
C SER A 121 0.57 -1.68 8.19
N ARG A 122 0.21 -0.40 8.32
CA ARG A 122 -1.19 0.05 8.27
C ARG A 122 -1.82 -0.16 6.90
N LEU A 123 -1.12 0.21 5.82
CA LEU A 123 -1.65 0.08 4.46
C LEU A 123 -1.93 -1.39 4.12
N HIS A 124 -0.96 -2.27 4.39
CA HIS A 124 -1.10 -3.69 4.10
C HIS A 124 -2.14 -4.37 5.00
N ALA A 125 -2.21 -4.01 6.29
CA ALA A 125 -3.23 -4.55 7.16
C ALA A 125 -4.65 -4.12 6.72
N ALA A 126 -4.82 -2.88 6.25
CA ALA A 126 -6.10 -2.42 5.73
C ALA A 126 -6.48 -3.15 4.43
N HIS A 127 -5.50 -3.41 3.56
CA HIS A 127 -5.70 -4.22 2.36
C HIS A 127 -6.14 -5.65 2.70
N LEU A 128 -5.47 -6.32 3.64
CA LEU A 128 -5.83 -7.67 4.07
C LEU A 128 -7.22 -7.71 4.74
N CYS A 129 -7.55 -6.70 5.53
CA CYS A 129 -8.89 -6.57 6.12
C CYS A 129 -9.97 -6.41 5.03
N ALA A 130 -9.70 -5.62 3.99
CA ALA A 130 -10.59 -5.47 2.84
C ALA A 130 -10.73 -6.76 2.00
N GLU A 131 -9.70 -7.60 1.96
CA GLU A 131 -9.77 -8.95 1.38
C GLU A 131 -10.56 -9.96 2.23
N GLY A 132 -10.91 -9.60 3.47
CA GLY A 132 -11.72 -10.42 4.38
C GLY A 132 -10.94 -11.06 5.54
N TYR A 133 -9.64 -10.76 5.68
CA TYR A 133 -8.81 -11.27 6.78
C TYR A 133 -8.97 -10.39 8.03
N ALA A 134 -9.73 -10.87 9.02
CA ALA A 134 -9.95 -10.18 10.29
C ALA A 134 -8.88 -10.49 11.37
N ASN A 135 -7.94 -11.40 11.09
CA ASN A 135 -6.90 -11.85 12.02
C ASN A 135 -5.59 -11.04 11.91
N VAL A 136 -5.66 -9.83 11.38
CA VAL A 136 -4.51 -8.95 11.15
C VAL A 136 -4.61 -7.70 12.02
N LYS A 137 -3.54 -7.42 12.77
CA LYS A 137 -3.39 -6.22 13.58
C LYS A 137 -2.07 -5.53 13.25
N VAL A 138 -1.97 -4.24 13.56
CA VAL A 138 -0.71 -3.49 13.38
C VAL A 138 0.05 -3.45 14.69
N TYR A 139 1.29 -3.94 14.69
CA TYR A 139 2.21 -3.76 15.81
C TYR A 139 2.86 -2.39 15.72
N GLN A 140 2.58 -1.54 16.71
CA GLN A 140 3.21 -0.24 16.84
C GLN A 140 3.76 -0.10 18.27
N PRO A 141 5.06 -0.39 18.48
CA PRO A 141 5.65 -0.22 19.79
C PRO A 141 5.49 1.25 20.22
N ALA A 142 5.03 1.46 21.45
CA ALA A 142 5.01 2.79 22.04
C ALA A 142 6.46 3.24 22.18
N GLN A 143 6.81 4.30 21.47
CA GLN A 143 8.14 4.90 21.46
C GLN A 143 8.43 5.60 22.79
#